data_AF-K3X294-F1
#
_entry.id   AF-K3X294-F1
#
_cell.length_a   1.000
_cell.length_b   1.000
_cell.length_c   1.000
_cell.angle_alpha   90.00
_cell.angle_beta   90.00
_cell.angle_gamma   90.00
#
_symmetry.space_group_name_H-M   'P 1'
#
loop_
_entity.id
_entity.type
_entity.pdbx_description
1 polymer ?
#
loop_
_entity_poly.entity_id
_entity_poly.type
_entity_poly.pdbx_seq_one_letter_code
_entity_poly.pdbx_strand_id
1 'polypeptide(L)'
;MTLSIFVLLEYAIKLVLCVGLIVYTRHNRHEALRGDSGAARKVLLPAFEPLLWIISAIAGSLTAYMVYMVAGKTYLTLSPSVVNEVLYSGRHFSLLLVVVFMLQKSVSLLALARAAMISLFMSAYTVPLTWVLLAYGDSSTVDRSFWVISFAHAPVLIPFMYAAIYPPSRATKRIQRQYCAYYFVAFILECFSHFTLKSHALDIRLGFIYAGLVWGSLSPLVIWRVLKADTAHWRGFGQRACQLQPTFSGSTISLQHSHGPRATGSRPTVAGTVDHMAPEIIMGVGRLADYDSAADIYALGITMWEILYPGEEKYPEAHSNTFLIFDTVVSGCRPHLNPRLHPKLQELLTSCWHPDPAQRPSAQQVVYMLEQIQEEAAAIFALELIDELQEEMMLDKLADEFVLSDGLAKTFGLGTSS
;
A
#
# COMPACT_ATOMS: atom_id res chain seq x y z
N MET A 1 -32.09 15.20 -16.61
CA MET A 1 -31.93 15.94 -15.34
C MET A 1 -31.87 15.00 -14.14
N THR A 2 -32.82 14.07 -13.99
CA THR A 2 -32.85 13.08 -12.89
C THR A 2 -31.58 12.22 -12.81
N LEU A 3 -31.14 11.56 -13.89
CA LEU A 3 -29.94 10.71 -13.87
C LEU A 3 -28.66 11.45 -13.40
N SER A 4 -28.46 12.68 -13.88
CA SER A 4 -27.30 13.52 -13.49
C SER A 4 -27.28 13.83 -12.00
N ILE A 5 -28.44 13.99 -11.37
CA ILE A 5 -28.56 14.20 -9.92
C ILE A 5 -28.15 12.93 -9.16
N PHE A 6 -28.55 11.74 -9.63
CA PHE A 6 -28.14 10.48 -9.00
C PHE A 6 -26.64 10.22 -9.14
N VAL A 7 -26.04 10.56 -10.28
CA VAL A 7 -24.57 10.49 -10.47
C VAL A 7 -23.86 11.46 -9.53
N LEU A 8 -24.34 12.70 -9.42
CA LEU A 8 -23.81 13.66 -8.45
C LEU A 8 -23.90 13.12 -7.01
N LEU A 9 -25.05 12.54 -6.64
CA LEU A 9 -25.25 11.96 -5.32
C LEU A 9 -24.29 10.80 -5.04
N GLU A 10 -24.05 9.92 -6.01
CA GLU A 10 -23.07 8.83 -5.88
C GLU A 10 -21.68 9.37 -5.50
N TYR A 11 -21.17 10.34 -6.25
CA TYR A 11 -19.83 10.90 -6.01
C TYR A 11 -19.77 11.74 -4.73
N ALA A 12 -20.83 12.46 -4.40
CA ALA A 12 -20.93 13.20 -3.14
C ALA A 12 -20.88 12.25 -1.93
N ILE A 13 -21.63 11.14 -1.97
CA ILE A 13 -21.59 10.10 -0.92
C ILE A 13 -20.18 9.50 -0.83
N LYS A 14 -19.54 9.17 -1.96
CA LYS A 14 -18.16 8.66 -1.99
C LYS A 14 -17.18 9.62 -1.35
N LEU A 15 -17.26 10.90 -1.69
CA LEU A 15 -16.41 11.95 -1.13
C LEU A 15 -16.58 12.06 0.38
N VAL A 16 -17.83 12.15 0.87
CA VAL A 16 -18.13 12.25 2.30
C VAL A 16 -17.60 11.03 3.06
N LEU A 17 -17.81 9.82 2.53
CA LEU A 17 -17.31 8.60 3.15
C LEU A 17 -15.78 8.54 3.15
N CYS A 18 -15.11 8.89 2.04
CA CYS A 18 -13.65 8.91 1.97
C CYS A 18 -13.03 9.91 2.95
N VAL A 19 -13.57 11.14 3.00
CA VAL A 19 -13.12 12.16 3.97
C VAL A 19 -13.39 11.70 5.40
N GLY A 20 -14.56 11.12 5.66
CA GLY A 20 -14.90 10.55 6.96
C GLY A 20 -13.92 9.45 7.40
N LEU A 21 -13.49 8.58 6.48
CA LEU A 21 -12.48 7.56 6.74
C LEU A 21 -11.10 8.18 7.04
N ILE A 22 -10.70 9.25 6.33
CA ILE A 22 -9.44 9.97 6.61
C ILE A 22 -9.48 10.61 8.01
N VAL A 23 -10.58 11.25 8.37
CA VAL A 23 -10.74 11.82 9.72
C VAL A 23 -10.71 10.72 10.77
N TYR A 24 -11.40 9.60 10.51
CA TYR A 24 -11.41 8.43 11.40
C TYR A 24 -9.99 7.87 11.61
N THR A 25 -9.19 7.70 10.56
CA THR A 25 -7.82 7.17 10.71
C THR A 25 -6.92 8.13 11.47
N ARG A 26 -7.00 9.44 11.17
CA ARG A 26 -6.23 10.46 11.89
C ARG A 26 -6.57 10.52 13.37
N HIS A 27 -7.86 10.50 13.70
CA HIS A 27 -8.31 10.52 15.08
C HIS A 27 -7.79 9.31 15.87
N ASN A 28 -7.96 8.09 15.34
CA ASN A 28 -7.45 6.89 16.03
C ASN A 28 -5.92 6.86 16.11
N ARG A 29 -5.19 7.41 15.11
CA ARG A 29 -3.73 7.54 15.18
C ARG A 29 -3.30 8.49 16.29
N HIS A 30 -3.95 9.63 16.41
CA HIS A 30 -3.67 10.61 17.46
C HIS A 30 -3.93 10.04 18.86
N GLU A 31 -5.06 9.36 19.07
CA GLU A 31 -5.37 8.71 20.35
C GLU A 31 -4.41 7.55 20.66
N ALA A 32 -3.96 6.81 19.65
CA ALA A 32 -2.95 5.78 19.82
C ALA A 32 -1.60 6.36 20.28
N LEU A 33 -1.19 7.52 19.75
CA LEU A 33 0.04 8.22 20.16
C LEU A 33 -0.04 8.75 21.60
N ARG A 34 -1.25 8.94 22.15
CA ARG A 34 -1.49 9.28 23.56
C ARG A 34 -1.44 8.07 24.50
N GLY A 35 -1.23 6.86 23.96
CA GLY A 35 -1.13 5.62 24.73
C GLY A 35 -2.44 4.83 24.88
N ASP A 36 -3.53 5.19 24.18
CA ASP A 36 -4.74 4.37 24.21
C ASP A 36 -4.55 3.07 23.40
N SER A 37 -4.43 1.95 24.11
CA SER A 37 -4.33 0.62 23.52
C SER A 37 -5.55 0.24 22.66
N GLY A 38 -6.73 0.78 22.95
CA GLY A 38 -7.96 0.59 22.17
C GLY A 38 -7.89 1.26 20.80
N ALA A 39 -7.40 2.50 20.76
CA ALA A 39 -7.14 3.23 19.53
C ALA A 39 -5.99 2.60 18.72
N ALA A 40 -4.91 2.17 19.37
CA ALA A 40 -3.76 1.53 18.72
C ALA A 40 -4.15 0.31 17.86
N ARG A 41 -5.11 -0.50 18.32
CA ARG A 41 -5.65 -1.64 17.56
C ARG A 41 -6.45 -1.24 16.31
N LYS A 42 -6.98 -0.01 16.27
CA LYS A 42 -7.82 0.51 15.17
C LYS A 42 -7.04 1.32 14.13
N VAL A 43 -5.79 1.69 14.42
CA VAL A 43 -4.93 2.44 13.48
C VAL A 43 -4.77 1.65 12.18
N LEU A 44 -4.80 2.32 11.03
CA LEU A 44 -4.39 1.73 9.76
C LEU A 44 -2.91 2.04 9.48
N LEU A 45 -2.27 1.25 8.62
CA LEU A 45 -0.90 1.56 8.18
C LEU A 45 -0.85 3.00 7.60
N PRO A 46 0.19 3.80 7.93
CA PRO A 46 0.31 5.18 7.45
C PRO A 46 0.23 5.33 5.93
N ALA A 47 0.73 4.34 5.18
CA ALA A 47 0.69 4.30 3.73
C ALA A 47 -0.73 4.31 3.12
N PHE A 48 -1.77 3.98 3.89
CA PHE A 48 -3.16 4.00 3.42
C PHE A 48 -3.80 5.38 3.45
N GLU A 49 -3.27 6.32 4.22
CA GLU A 49 -3.80 7.69 4.24
C GLU A 49 -3.62 8.40 2.87
N PRO A 50 -2.43 8.42 2.25
CA PRO A 50 -2.25 8.96 0.90
C PRO A 50 -3.15 8.29 -0.15
N LEU A 51 -3.34 6.96 -0.05
CA LEU A 51 -4.26 6.23 -0.94
C LEU A 51 -5.68 6.77 -0.84
N LEU A 52 -6.19 6.99 0.39
CA LEU A 52 -7.53 7.56 0.60
C LEU A 52 -7.62 9.00 0.10
N TRP A 53 -6.56 9.79 0.23
CA TRP A 53 -6.49 11.14 -0.34
C TRP A 53 -6.56 11.15 -1.86
N ILE A 54 -5.86 10.25 -2.55
CA ILE A 54 -5.93 10.13 -4.02
C ILE A 54 -7.37 9.82 -4.46
N ILE A 55 -8.02 8.86 -3.80
CA ILE A 55 -9.41 8.49 -4.11
C ILE A 55 -10.36 9.67 -3.82
N SER A 56 -10.16 10.35 -2.69
CA SER A 56 -10.96 11.51 -2.29
C SER A 56 -10.78 12.70 -3.25
N ALA A 57 -9.56 12.92 -3.77
CA ALA A 57 -9.28 13.98 -4.71
C ALA A 57 -10.01 13.75 -6.03
N ILE A 58 -9.98 12.52 -6.55
CA ILE A 58 -10.70 12.17 -7.79
C ILE A 58 -12.21 12.25 -7.59
N ALA A 59 -12.74 11.68 -6.50
CA ALA A 59 -14.16 11.79 -6.18
C ALA A 59 -14.58 13.26 -6.01
N GLY A 60 -13.75 14.08 -5.38
CA GLY A 60 -13.96 15.52 -5.20
C GLY A 60 -14.00 16.28 -6.53
N SER A 61 -13.01 16.07 -7.39
CA SER A 61 -12.95 16.68 -8.72
C SER A 61 -14.16 16.32 -9.58
N LEU A 62 -14.58 15.04 -9.57
CA LEU A 62 -15.76 14.58 -10.31
C LEU A 62 -17.07 15.13 -9.71
N THR A 63 -17.15 15.25 -8.38
CA THR A 63 -18.28 15.88 -7.70
C THR A 63 -18.38 17.36 -8.08
N ALA A 64 -17.27 18.10 -8.02
CA ALA A 64 -17.24 19.51 -8.40
C ALA A 64 -17.64 19.73 -9.86
N TYR A 65 -17.13 18.87 -10.77
CA TYR A 65 -17.53 18.86 -12.17
C TYR A 65 -19.04 18.61 -12.33
N MET A 66 -19.60 17.65 -11.58
CA MET A 66 -21.03 17.36 -11.61
C MET A 66 -21.90 18.50 -11.08
N VAL A 67 -21.48 19.14 -9.99
CA VAL A 67 -22.16 20.34 -9.45
C VAL A 67 -22.18 21.44 -10.50
N TYR A 68 -21.03 21.69 -11.14
CA TYR A 68 -20.92 22.69 -12.20
C TYR A 68 -21.86 22.37 -13.38
N MET A 69 -21.88 21.12 -13.85
CA MET A 69 -22.76 20.68 -14.94
C MET A 69 -24.25 20.80 -14.60
N VAL A 70 -24.65 20.47 -13.37
CA VAL A 70 -26.05 20.56 -12.92
C VAL A 70 -26.48 22.01 -12.69
N ALA A 71 -25.59 22.86 -12.15
CA ALA A 71 -25.90 24.26 -11.82
C ALA A 71 -25.82 25.21 -13.04
N GLY A 72 -24.86 25.00 -13.93
CA GLY A 72 -24.53 25.95 -15.00
C GLY A 72 -25.46 25.93 -16.21
N LYS A 73 -26.27 24.87 -16.41
CA LYS A 73 -27.03 24.61 -17.68
C LYS A 73 -26.18 24.68 -18.96
N THR A 74 -24.87 24.84 -18.87
CA THR A 74 -23.91 24.84 -19.97
C THR A 74 -23.22 23.49 -20.00
N TYR A 75 -23.50 22.72 -21.05
CA TYR A 75 -22.64 21.61 -21.41
C TYR A 75 -21.29 22.23 -21.80
N LEU A 76 -20.19 21.78 -21.17
CA LEU A 76 -18.85 22.07 -21.70
C LEU A 76 -18.82 21.69 -23.19
N THR A 77 -17.88 22.24 -23.95
CA THR A 77 -17.61 21.88 -25.36
C THR A 77 -17.33 20.38 -25.59
N LEU A 78 -17.23 19.57 -24.53
CA LEU A 78 -17.08 18.11 -24.61
C LEU A 78 -18.42 17.43 -24.92
N SER A 79 -18.35 16.44 -25.80
CA SER A 79 -19.49 15.60 -26.13
C SER A 79 -19.96 14.80 -24.91
N PRO A 80 -21.29 14.61 -24.72
CA PRO A 80 -21.85 13.86 -23.59
C PRO A 80 -21.28 12.44 -23.44
N SER A 81 -20.89 11.81 -24.55
CA SER A 81 -20.28 10.48 -24.56
C SER A 81 -18.89 10.47 -23.90
N VAL A 82 -18.04 11.47 -24.19
CA VAL A 82 -16.71 11.58 -23.56
C VAL A 82 -16.85 11.89 -22.07
N VAL A 83 -17.82 12.72 -21.69
CA VAL A 83 -18.12 13.01 -20.28
C VAL A 83 -18.51 11.73 -19.53
N ASN A 84 -19.39 10.92 -20.09
CA ASN A 84 -19.77 9.64 -19.49
C ASN A 84 -18.57 8.69 -19.33
N GLU A 85 -17.67 8.68 -20.32
CA GLU A 85 -16.47 7.84 -20.27
C GLU A 85 -15.47 8.31 -19.19
N VAL A 86 -15.32 9.62 -18.98
CA VAL A 86 -14.51 10.16 -17.88
C VAL A 86 -15.07 9.76 -16.51
N LEU A 87 -16.40 9.79 -16.36
CA LEU A 87 -17.07 9.35 -15.13
C LEU A 87 -17.00 7.83 -14.95
N TYR A 88 -17.02 7.07 -16.04
CA TYR A 88 -16.73 5.65 -15.99
C TYR A 88 -15.29 5.45 -15.46
N SER A 89 -14.31 6.03 -16.14
CA SER A 89 -12.88 5.95 -15.78
C SER A 89 -12.63 6.26 -14.30
N GLY A 90 -13.19 7.35 -13.77
CA GLY A 90 -13.05 7.71 -12.37
C GLY A 90 -13.59 6.67 -11.37
N ARG A 91 -14.70 6.01 -11.69
CA ARG A 91 -15.27 4.92 -10.85
C ARG A 91 -14.33 3.72 -10.84
N HIS A 92 -13.87 3.29 -12.01
CA HIS A 92 -12.97 2.14 -12.13
C HIS A 92 -11.60 2.40 -11.53
N PHE A 93 -11.04 3.60 -11.70
CA PHE A 93 -9.79 4.01 -11.08
C PHE A 93 -9.80 3.78 -9.57
N SER A 94 -10.86 4.22 -8.88
CA SER A 94 -10.93 4.13 -7.41
C SER A 94 -10.85 2.70 -6.87
N LEU A 95 -11.45 1.75 -7.60
CA LEU A 95 -11.45 0.33 -7.24
C LEU A 95 -10.17 -0.37 -7.72
N LEU A 96 -9.70 0.00 -8.89
CA LEU A 96 -8.49 -0.56 -9.49
C LEU A 96 -7.25 -0.21 -8.69
N LEU A 97 -7.15 1.04 -8.20
CA LEU A 97 -6.06 1.51 -7.35
C LEU A 97 -5.81 0.57 -6.17
N VAL A 98 -6.89 0.12 -5.52
CA VAL A 98 -6.79 -0.74 -4.33
C VAL A 98 -6.31 -2.14 -4.70
N VAL A 99 -6.85 -2.78 -5.74
CA VAL A 99 -6.38 -4.13 -6.12
C VAL A 99 -4.94 -4.09 -6.65
N VAL A 100 -4.59 -3.10 -7.46
CA VAL A 100 -3.24 -2.95 -7.99
C VAL A 100 -2.24 -2.63 -6.86
N PHE A 101 -2.64 -1.82 -5.88
CA PHE A 101 -1.81 -1.56 -4.70
C PHE A 101 -1.61 -2.81 -3.83
N MET A 102 -2.64 -3.64 -3.69
CA MET A 102 -2.56 -4.92 -2.98
C MET A 102 -1.67 -5.95 -3.69
N LEU A 103 -1.46 -5.79 -5.00
CA LEU A 103 -0.56 -6.63 -5.80
C LEU A 103 0.90 -6.14 -5.76
N GLN A 104 1.18 -4.97 -5.20
CA GLN A 104 2.56 -4.51 -5.03
C GLN A 104 3.33 -5.37 -4.02
N LYS A 105 4.66 -5.41 -4.14
CA LYS A 105 5.51 -6.15 -3.20
C LYS A 105 5.68 -5.44 -1.85
N SER A 106 5.72 -4.10 -1.81
CA SER A 106 5.86 -3.29 -0.59
C SER A 106 4.66 -2.37 -0.30
N VAL A 107 4.52 -1.93 0.96
CA VAL A 107 3.51 -0.95 1.39
C VAL A 107 4.22 0.39 1.57
N SER A 108 4.67 0.98 0.46
CA SER A 108 5.39 2.27 0.44
C SER A 108 4.67 3.30 -0.42
N LEU A 109 5.02 4.58 -0.25
CA LEU A 109 4.51 5.67 -1.09
C LEU A 109 4.88 5.47 -2.56
N LEU A 110 6.07 4.95 -2.83
CA LEU A 110 6.53 4.69 -4.19
C LEU A 110 5.76 3.54 -4.85
N ALA A 111 5.46 2.48 -4.09
CA ALA A 111 4.58 1.41 -4.55
C ALA A 111 3.16 1.94 -4.82
N LEU A 112 2.66 2.87 -4.00
CA LEU A 112 1.39 3.53 -4.22
C LEU A 112 1.40 4.38 -5.50
N ALA A 113 2.47 5.13 -5.75
CA ALA A 113 2.62 5.92 -6.98
C ALA A 113 2.60 5.02 -8.23
N ARG A 114 3.35 3.91 -8.23
CA ARG A 114 3.31 2.91 -9.33
C ARG A 114 1.90 2.34 -9.51
N ALA A 115 1.25 1.96 -8.42
CA ALA A 115 -0.11 1.44 -8.46
C ALA A 115 -1.10 2.47 -9.02
N ALA A 116 -0.95 3.75 -8.67
CA ALA A 116 -1.75 4.84 -9.20
C ALA A 116 -1.51 5.06 -10.70
N MET A 117 -0.27 5.03 -11.17
CA MET A 117 0.05 5.15 -12.59
C MET A 117 -0.55 3.99 -13.41
N ILE A 118 -0.36 2.75 -12.97
CA ILE A 118 -0.93 1.57 -13.62
C ILE A 118 -2.47 1.66 -13.64
N SER A 119 -3.07 2.06 -12.51
CA SER A 119 -4.53 2.17 -12.41
C SER A 119 -5.08 3.30 -13.27
N LEU A 120 -4.37 4.43 -13.38
CA LEU A 120 -4.74 5.52 -14.26
C LEU A 120 -4.71 5.08 -15.72
N PHE A 121 -3.60 4.46 -16.15
CA PHE A 121 -3.46 3.97 -17.50
C PHE A 121 -4.58 2.99 -17.86
N MET A 122 -4.80 1.96 -17.03
CA MET A 122 -5.82 0.94 -17.25
C MET A 122 -7.26 1.45 -17.13
N SER A 123 -7.53 2.54 -16.41
CA SER A 123 -8.91 3.06 -16.31
C SER A 123 -9.20 4.19 -17.30
N ALA A 124 -8.18 4.88 -17.82
CA ALA A 124 -8.36 6.08 -18.63
C ALA A 124 -8.18 5.86 -20.13
N TYR A 125 -7.58 4.75 -20.59
CA TYR A 125 -7.31 4.54 -22.03
C TYR A 125 -8.56 4.49 -22.92
N THR A 126 -9.74 4.23 -22.35
CA THR A 126 -11.01 4.24 -23.09
C THR A 126 -11.54 5.65 -23.38
N VAL A 127 -11.07 6.66 -22.65
CA VAL A 127 -11.42 8.08 -22.89
C VAL A 127 -10.90 8.58 -24.25
N PRO A 128 -9.60 8.50 -24.57
CA PRO A 128 -9.10 8.91 -25.89
C PRO A 128 -9.66 8.03 -27.01
N LEU A 129 -9.87 6.72 -26.76
CA LEU A 129 -10.54 5.83 -27.72
C LEU A 129 -11.94 6.35 -28.08
N THR A 130 -12.74 6.74 -27.07
CA THR A 130 -14.08 7.29 -27.29
C THR A 130 -14.03 8.62 -28.04
N TRP A 131 -13.06 9.48 -27.73
CA TRP A 131 -12.88 10.73 -28.45
C TRP A 131 -12.54 10.51 -29.93
N VAL A 132 -11.61 9.60 -30.25
CA VAL A 132 -11.24 9.24 -31.63
C VAL A 132 -12.44 8.65 -32.38
N LEU A 133 -13.18 7.73 -31.76
CA LEU A 133 -14.37 7.12 -32.37
C LEU A 133 -15.46 8.14 -32.67
N LEU A 134 -15.55 9.23 -31.90
CA LEU A 134 -16.49 10.32 -32.15
C LEU A 134 -15.98 11.31 -33.20
N ALA A 135 -14.67 11.58 -33.24
CA ALA A 135 -14.08 12.52 -34.18
C ALA A 135 -14.07 11.99 -35.62
N TYR A 136 -13.91 10.67 -35.78
CA TYR A 136 -13.76 10.03 -37.10
C TYR A 136 -14.91 9.06 -37.45
N GLY A 137 -15.87 8.86 -36.55
CA GLY A 137 -16.99 7.93 -36.76
C GLY A 137 -18.11 8.53 -37.61
N ASP A 138 -18.57 7.79 -38.61
CA ASP A 138 -19.77 8.10 -39.40
C ASP A 138 -21.07 7.76 -38.63
N SER A 139 -22.21 8.34 -39.00
CA SER A 139 -23.49 8.11 -38.31
C SER A 139 -23.98 6.65 -38.38
N SER A 140 -23.51 5.88 -39.37
CA SER A 140 -23.79 4.45 -39.53
C SER A 140 -22.96 3.55 -38.58
N THR A 141 -21.93 4.10 -37.94
CA THR A 141 -20.98 3.39 -37.06
C THR A 141 -21.30 3.48 -35.57
N VAL A 142 -22.33 4.23 -35.16
CA VAL A 142 -22.67 4.47 -33.74
C VAL A 142 -22.86 3.15 -32.96
N ASP A 143 -23.57 2.18 -33.53
CA ASP A 143 -23.77 0.86 -32.91
C ASP A 143 -22.47 0.05 -32.82
N ARG A 144 -21.56 0.20 -33.78
CA ARG A 144 -20.26 -0.49 -33.76
C ARG A 144 -19.32 0.13 -32.74
N SER A 145 -19.25 1.46 -32.67
CA SER A 145 -18.44 2.19 -31.70
C SER A 145 -18.82 1.85 -30.25
N PHE A 146 -20.12 1.63 -29.99
CA PHE A 146 -20.60 1.18 -28.69
C PHE A 146 -20.00 -0.17 -28.26
N TRP A 147 -20.06 -1.20 -29.12
CA TRP A 147 -19.49 -2.52 -28.81
C TRP A 147 -17.97 -2.47 -28.67
N VAL A 148 -17.29 -1.69 -29.50
CA VAL A 148 -15.84 -1.49 -29.41
C VAL A 148 -15.47 -0.96 -28.03
N ILE A 149 -16.17 0.06 -27.53
CA ILE A 149 -15.93 0.63 -26.20
C ILE A 149 -16.24 -0.40 -25.09
N SER A 150 -17.36 -1.11 -25.17
CA SER A 150 -17.72 -2.14 -24.18
C SER A 150 -16.70 -3.28 -24.11
N PHE A 151 -16.18 -3.76 -25.24
CA PHE A 151 -15.09 -4.74 -25.24
C PHE A 151 -13.79 -4.13 -24.75
N ALA A 152 -13.53 -2.86 -25.08
CA ALA A 152 -12.39 -2.13 -24.58
C ALA A 152 -12.45 -1.93 -23.06
N HIS A 153 -13.56 -2.14 -22.35
CA HIS A 153 -13.59 -2.12 -20.88
C HIS A 153 -13.14 -3.43 -20.22
N ALA A 154 -13.15 -4.56 -20.94
CA ALA A 154 -12.87 -5.88 -20.39
C ALA A 154 -11.46 -6.03 -19.75
N PRO A 155 -10.37 -5.44 -20.28
CA PRO A 155 -9.04 -5.56 -19.69
C PRO A 155 -8.94 -5.09 -18.23
N VAL A 156 -9.81 -4.18 -17.78
CA VAL A 156 -9.85 -3.72 -16.39
C VAL A 156 -10.17 -4.86 -15.41
N LEU A 157 -10.78 -5.96 -15.88
CA LEU A 157 -11.06 -7.14 -15.07
C LEU A 157 -9.81 -7.97 -14.75
N ILE A 158 -8.73 -7.86 -15.53
CA ILE A 158 -7.57 -8.75 -15.42
C ILE A 158 -6.97 -8.75 -14.00
N PRO A 159 -6.69 -7.62 -13.34
CA PRO A 159 -6.14 -7.62 -11.99
C PRO A 159 -7.10 -8.22 -10.95
N PHE A 160 -8.41 -8.05 -11.14
CA PHE A 160 -9.43 -8.62 -10.26
C PHE A 160 -9.56 -10.13 -10.45
N MET A 161 -9.50 -10.62 -11.69
CA MET A 161 -9.49 -12.05 -12.01
C MET A 161 -8.25 -12.71 -11.43
N TYR A 162 -7.08 -12.10 -11.64
CA TYR A 162 -5.82 -12.56 -11.06
C TYR A 162 -5.90 -12.64 -9.54
N ALA A 163 -6.33 -11.56 -8.86
CA ALA A 163 -6.46 -11.52 -7.40
C ALA A 163 -7.55 -12.46 -6.85
N ALA A 164 -8.58 -12.80 -7.64
CA ALA A 164 -9.61 -13.76 -7.23
C ALA A 164 -9.09 -15.20 -7.22
N ILE A 165 -8.31 -15.57 -8.24
CA ILE A 165 -7.72 -16.91 -8.40
C ILE A 165 -6.50 -17.07 -7.49
N TYR A 166 -5.57 -16.11 -7.55
CA TYR A 166 -4.31 -16.06 -6.80
C TYR A 166 -4.30 -14.86 -5.85
N PRO A 167 -5.06 -14.92 -4.73
CA PRO A 167 -5.12 -13.84 -3.76
C PRO A 167 -3.73 -13.55 -3.18
N PRO A 168 -3.24 -12.28 -3.20
CA PRO A 168 -1.95 -11.94 -2.64
C PRO A 168 -1.93 -12.22 -1.13
N SER A 169 -0.79 -12.63 -0.60
CA SER A 169 -0.66 -13.04 0.82
C SER A 169 -1.04 -11.94 1.82
N ARG A 170 -1.17 -10.69 1.38
CA ARG A 170 -1.39 -9.46 2.14
C ARG A 170 -2.65 -9.31 2.97
N ALA A 171 -3.75 -9.97 2.62
CA ALA A 171 -4.99 -9.88 3.39
C ALA A 171 -5.68 -11.25 3.41
N THR A 172 -6.68 -11.41 4.27
CA THR A 172 -7.43 -12.67 4.32
C THR A 172 -8.04 -12.96 2.95
N LYS A 173 -7.78 -14.15 2.40
CA LYS A 173 -8.29 -14.60 1.08
C LYS A 173 -9.79 -14.34 0.90
N ARG A 174 -10.58 -14.51 1.99
CA ARG A 174 -12.03 -14.22 2.00
C ARG A 174 -12.34 -12.77 1.67
N ILE A 175 -11.63 -11.82 2.28
CA ILE A 175 -11.88 -10.38 2.12
C ILE A 175 -11.45 -9.92 0.72
N GLN A 176 -10.31 -10.41 0.23
CA GLN A 176 -9.86 -10.12 -1.14
C GLN A 176 -10.84 -10.66 -2.19
N ARG A 177 -11.30 -11.91 -2.03
CA ARG A 177 -12.31 -12.48 -2.94
C ARG A 177 -13.64 -11.73 -2.88
N GLN A 178 -14.07 -11.27 -1.70
CA GLN A 178 -15.24 -10.40 -1.57
C GLN A 178 -15.06 -9.06 -2.29
N TYR A 179 -13.85 -8.49 -2.25
CA TYR A 179 -13.52 -7.29 -3.00
C TYR A 179 -13.59 -7.49 -4.52
N CYS A 180 -12.99 -8.58 -5.02
CA CYS A 180 -13.11 -8.93 -6.45
C CYS A 180 -14.56 -9.21 -6.85
N ALA A 181 -15.32 -9.94 -6.02
CA ALA A 181 -16.74 -10.20 -6.27
C ALA A 181 -17.56 -8.90 -6.31
N TYR A 182 -17.27 -7.94 -5.42
CA TYR A 182 -17.91 -6.63 -5.44
C TYR A 182 -17.69 -5.90 -6.78
N TYR A 183 -16.47 -5.96 -7.31
CA TYR A 183 -16.14 -5.40 -8.62
C TYR A 183 -16.85 -6.14 -9.77
N PHE A 184 -16.86 -7.47 -9.75
CA PHE A 184 -17.57 -8.26 -10.77
C PHE A 184 -19.08 -7.97 -10.78
N VAL A 185 -19.72 -7.80 -9.63
CA VAL A 185 -21.14 -7.40 -9.56
C VAL A 185 -21.34 -6.03 -10.20
N ALA A 186 -20.46 -5.05 -9.91
CA ALA A 186 -20.54 -3.73 -10.53
C ALA A 186 -20.44 -3.81 -12.05
N PHE A 187 -19.45 -4.56 -12.56
CA PHE A 187 -19.26 -4.78 -14.00
C PHE A 187 -20.43 -5.52 -14.65
N ILE A 188 -21.01 -6.52 -13.98
CA ILE A 188 -22.17 -7.27 -14.47
C ILE A 188 -23.40 -6.36 -14.57
N LEU A 189 -23.69 -5.57 -13.54
CA LEU A 189 -24.80 -4.60 -13.55
C LEU A 189 -24.69 -3.64 -14.74
N GLU A 190 -23.46 -3.22 -15.03
CA GLU A 190 -23.16 -2.37 -16.17
C GLU A 190 -23.37 -3.09 -17.51
N CYS A 191 -22.84 -4.30 -17.69
CA CYS A 191 -23.09 -5.11 -18.88
C CYS A 191 -24.60 -5.32 -19.13
N PHE A 192 -25.39 -5.58 -18.08
CA PHE A 192 -26.84 -5.69 -18.21
C PHE A 192 -27.50 -4.37 -18.59
N SER A 193 -27.03 -3.24 -18.04
CA SER A 193 -27.50 -1.91 -18.44
C SER A 193 -27.22 -1.60 -19.92
N HIS A 194 -26.12 -2.13 -20.46
CA HIS A 194 -25.77 -2.02 -21.87
C HIS A 194 -26.58 -2.98 -22.74
N PHE A 195 -26.75 -4.24 -22.32
CA PHE A 195 -27.51 -5.23 -23.08
C PHE A 195 -29.00 -4.85 -23.24
N THR A 196 -29.60 -4.29 -22.17
CA THR A 196 -31.00 -3.84 -22.17
C THR A 196 -31.26 -2.61 -23.05
N LEU A 197 -30.21 -1.94 -23.56
CA LEU A 197 -30.35 -0.95 -24.62
C LEU A 197 -30.98 -1.54 -25.89
N LYS A 198 -30.65 -2.80 -26.20
CA LYS A 198 -31.06 -3.48 -27.44
C LYS A 198 -32.52 -3.95 -27.43
N SER A 199 -33.09 -4.19 -26.25
CA SER A 199 -34.45 -4.73 -26.09
C SER A 199 -35.55 -3.65 -26.05
N HIS A 200 -35.22 -2.37 -26.28
CA HIS A 200 -36.12 -1.21 -26.14
C HIS A 200 -36.81 -1.07 -24.77
N ALA A 201 -36.34 -1.77 -23.73
CA ALA A 201 -36.90 -1.74 -22.39
C ALA A 201 -36.21 -0.67 -21.53
N LEU A 202 -36.59 0.60 -21.74
CA LEU A 202 -35.95 1.76 -21.11
C LEU A 202 -36.05 1.74 -19.57
N ASP A 203 -37.19 1.30 -19.02
CA ASP A 203 -37.39 1.23 -17.56
C ASP A 203 -36.46 0.21 -16.89
N ILE A 204 -36.28 -0.95 -17.54
CA ILE A 204 -35.39 -2.01 -17.05
C ILE A 204 -33.94 -1.52 -17.07
N ARG A 205 -33.54 -0.83 -18.15
CA ARG A 205 -32.20 -0.23 -18.27
C ARG A 205 -31.92 0.77 -17.16
N LEU A 206 -32.86 1.69 -16.90
CA LEU A 206 -32.72 2.67 -15.82
C LEU A 206 -32.61 1.98 -14.46
N GLY A 207 -33.34 0.89 -14.24
CA GLY A 207 -33.23 0.05 -13.04
C GLY A 207 -31.81 -0.45 -12.79
N PHE A 208 -31.15 -1.02 -13.81
CA PHE A 208 -29.76 -1.47 -13.70
C PHE A 208 -28.78 -0.32 -13.46
N ILE A 209 -28.98 0.82 -14.12
CA ILE A 209 -28.13 2.01 -13.92
C ILE A 209 -28.25 2.49 -12.47
N TYR A 210 -29.47 2.68 -11.95
CA TYR A 210 -29.66 3.12 -10.56
C TYR A 210 -29.11 2.10 -9.55
N ALA A 211 -29.29 0.80 -9.81
CA ALA A 211 -28.69 -0.25 -8.99
C ALA A 211 -27.16 -0.15 -8.99
N GLY A 212 -26.56 0.10 -10.16
CA GLY A 212 -25.12 0.34 -10.31
C GLY A 212 -24.62 1.57 -9.56
N LEU A 213 -25.36 2.69 -9.60
CA LEU A 213 -25.02 3.92 -8.87
C LEU A 213 -25.07 3.70 -7.34
N VAL A 214 -26.12 3.05 -6.85
CA VAL A 214 -26.25 2.70 -5.42
C VAL A 214 -25.13 1.75 -5.00
N TRP A 215 -24.89 0.68 -5.78
CA TRP A 215 -23.81 -0.26 -5.54
C TRP A 215 -22.46 0.46 -5.48
N GLY A 216 -22.18 1.28 -6.50
CA GLY A 216 -20.96 2.09 -6.62
C GLY A 216 -20.73 3.01 -5.42
N SER A 217 -21.78 3.65 -4.88
CA SER A 217 -21.68 4.57 -3.74
C SER A 217 -21.11 3.91 -2.46
N LEU A 218 -21.22 2.57 -2.35
CA LEU A 218 -20.70 1.81 -1.21
C LEU A 218 -19.20 1.52 -1.30
N SER A 219 -18.52 1.89 -2.40
CA SER A 219 -17.12 1.54 -2.62
C SER A 219 -16.18 1.93 -1.49
N PRO A 220 -16.28 3.11 -0.83
CA PRO A 220 -15.35 3.47 0.24
C PRO A 220 -15.42 2.53 1.44
N LEU A 221 -16.60 1.97 1.75
CA LEU A 221 -16.78 1.03 2.86
C LEU A 221 -16.15 -0.33 2.55
N VAL A 222 -16.24 -0.78 1.30
CA VAL A 222 -15.61 -2.02 0.86
C VAL A 222 -14.09 -1.86 0.84
N ILE A 223 -13.60 -0.73 0.31
CA ILE A 223 -12.18 -0.37 0.35
C ILE A 223 -11.67 -0.38 1.79
N TRP A 224 -12.37 0.29 2.71
CA TRP A 224 -12.03 0.29 4.13
C TRP A 224 -11.87 -1.12 4.72
N ARG A 225 -12.78 -2.04 4.39
CA ARG A 225 -12.69 -3.44 4.86
C ARG A 225 -11.42 -4.13 4.37
N VAL A 226 -11.01 -3.89 3.12
CA VAL A 226 -9.76 -4.45 2.56
C VAL A 226 -8.55 -3.84 3.25
N LEU A 227 -8.48 -2.52 3.40
CA LEU A 227 -7.35 -1.84 4.06
C LEU A 227 -7.19 -2.27 5.52
N LYS A 228 -8.31 -2.48 6.23
CA LYS A 228 -8.33 -3.02 7.59
C LYS A 228 -7.79 -4.45 7.64
N ALA A 229 -8.17 -5.29 6.67
CA ALA A 229 -7.71 -6.67 6.60
C ALA A 229 -6.21 -6.77 6.29
N ASP A 230 -5.70 -5.91 5.41
CA ASP A 230 -4.29 -5.81 5.10
C ASP A 230 -3.48 -5.36 6.32
N THR A 231 -3.94 -4.31 7.01
CA THR A 231 -3.31 -3.87 8.27
C THR A 231 -3.27 -5.01 9.30
N ALA A 232 -4.36 -5.76 9.44
CA ALA A 232 -4.44 -6.88 10.38
C ALA A 232 -3.46 -8.01 10.01
N HIS A 233 -3.23 -8.24 8.73
CA HIS A 233 -2.28 -9.24 8.26
C HIS A 233 -0.82 -8.85 8.60
N TRP A 234 -0.42 -7.61 8.35
CA TRP A 234 0.92 -7.13 8.73
C TRP A 234 1.14 -7.17 10.24
N ARG A 235 0.11 -6.82 11.04
CA ARG A 235 0.15 -7.00 12.49
C ARG A 235 0.29 -8.45 12.91
N GLY A 236 -0.44 -9.35 12.27
CA GLY A 236 -0.34 -10.79 12.51
C GLY A 236 1.05 -11.34 12.16
N PHE A 237 1.70 -10.79 11.12
CA PHE A 237 3.11 -11.09 10.85
C PHE A 237 4.03 -10.60 11.96
N GLY A 238 3.86 -9.37 12.45
CA GLY A 238 4.62 -8.88 13.60
C GLY A 238 4.44 -9.76 14.85
N GLN A 239 3.20 -10.15 15.17
CA GLN A 239 2.92 -11.05 16.30
C GLN A 239 3.58 -12.43 16.12
N ARG A 240 3.54 -12.99 14.91
CA ARG A 240 4.22 -14.26 14.61
C ARG A 240 5.74 -14.14 14.69
N ALA A 241 6.30 -13.02 14.23
CA ALA A 241 7.73 -12.75 14.38
C ALA A 241 8.11 -12.70 15.87
N CYS A 242 7.34 -11.98 16.70
CA CYS A 242 7.53 -11.97 18.16
C CYS A 242 7.33 -13.37 18.79
N GLN A 243 6.42 -14.19 18.26
CA GLN A 243 6.23 -15.58 18.72
C GLN A 243 7.37 -16.52 18.32
N LEU A 244 8.16 -16.18 17.30
CA LEU A 244 9.35 -16.93 16.90
C LEU A 244 10.60 -16.52 17.69
N GLN A 245 10.54 -15.38 18.39
CA GLN A 245 11.62 -14.88 19.25
C GLN A 245 12.13 -15.92 20.28
N PRO A 246 11.26 -16.72 20.96
CA PRO A 246 11.73 -17.78 21.85
C PRO A 246 12.46 -18.92 21.12
N THR A 247 12.15 -19.14 19.83
CA THR A 247 12.79 -20.17 19.00
C THR A 247 14.19 -19.76 18.55
N PHE A 248 14.40 -18.46 18.31
CA PHE A 248 15.72 -17.89 18.02
C PHE A 248 16.57 -17.70 19.28
N SER A 249 15.92 -17.51 20.44
CA SER A 249 16.54 -17.43 21.76
C SER A 249 16.78 -18.82 22.37
N GLY A 250 17.26 -19.78 21.56
CA GLY A 250 17.48 -21.16 21.99
C GLY A 250 18.11 -21.22 23.39
N SER A 251 17.41 -21.87 24.32
CA SER A 251 17.69 -21.98 25.77
C SER A 251 17.08 -20.92 26.72
N THR A 252 15.76 -20.70 26.66
CA THR A 252 15.05 -20.22 27.86
C THR A 252 14.98 -21.33 28.91
N ILE A 253 15.98 -21.42 29.78
CA ILE A 253 15.78 -22.07 31.09
C ILE A 253 14.86 -21.14 31.87
N SER A 254 13.59 -21.50 31.97
CA SER A 254 12.68 -20.89 32.93
C SER A 254 13.28 -21.07 34.32
N LEU A 255 13.78 -19.97 34.91
CA LEU A 255 14.14 -19.92 36.33
C LEU A 255 12.86 -20.02 37.17
N GLN A 256 12.27 -21.21 37.24
CA GLN A 256 11.36 -21.58 38.33
C GLN A 256 12.23 -21.79 39.58
N HIS A 257 12.48 -20.71 40.30
CA HIS A 257 13.01 -20.84 41.66
C HIS A 257 11.93 -21.47 42.55
N SER A 258 12.28 -22.63 43.11
CA SER A 258 11.46 -23.42 44.03
C SER A 258 11.06 -22.65 45.29
N HIS A 259 9.92 -23.06 45.85
CA HIS A 259 9.24 -22.47 47.00
C HIS A 259 10.12 -22.30 48.26
N GLY A 260 10.09 -21.09 48.82
CA GLY A 260 10.50 -20.74 50.19
C GLY A 260 9.78 -19.46 50.65
N PRO A 261 9.42 -19.29 51.95
CA PRO A 261 8.30 -18.44 52.34
C PRO A 261 8.62 -16.94 52.33
N ARG A 262 7.71 -16.21 51.69
CA ARG A 262 7.21 -14.84 51.89
C ARG A 262 8.07 -13.88 52.75
N ALA A 263 8.78 -12.98 52.07
CA ALA A 263 9.16 -11.67 52.61
C ALA A 263 8.54 -10.57 51.71
N THR A 264 7.82 -9.66 52.35
CA THR A 264 7.13 -8.51 51.74
C THR A 264 8.14 -7.45 51.30
N GLY A 265 8.51 -7.50 50.04
CA GLY A 265 9.16 -6.42 49.31
C GLY A 265 8.78 -6.58 47.85
N SER A 266 8.35 -5.51 47.20
CA SER A 266 8.05 -5.48 45.76
C SER A 266 9.29 -5.90 44.97
N ARG A 267 9.38 -7.20 44.67
CA ARG A 267 10.40 -7.76 43.78
C ARG A 267 10.05 -7.33 42.36
N PRO A 268 10.98 -6.73 41.60
CA PRO A 268 10.78 -6.56 40.18
C PRO A 268 10.64 -7.95 39.57
N THR A 269 9.48 -8.23 38.97
CA THR A 269 9.32 -9.35 38.06
C THR A 269 10.25 -9.10 36.88
N VAL A 270 11.41 -9.76 36.88
CA VAL A 270 12.27 -9.85 35.71
C VAL A 270 11.52 -10.71 34.69
N ALA A 271 10.70 -10.04 33.88
CA ALA A 271 9.98 -10.62 32.75
C ALA A 271 10.61 -10.03 31.49
N GLY A 272 11.39 -10.83 30.77
CA GLY A 272 12.02 -10.46 29.51
C GLY A 272 12.91 -11.58 29.01
N THR A 273 13.03 -11.70 27.69
CA THR A 273 14.03 -12.59 27.07
C THR A 273 15.41 -12.02 27.40
N VAL A 274 16.24 -12.82 28.06
CA VAL A 274 17.54 -12.45 28.67
C VAL A 274 18.45 -11.68 27.70
N ASP A 275 18.44 -12.08 26.44
CA ASP A 275 19.25 -11.58 25.34
C ASP A 275 18.77 -10.23 24.75
N HIS A 276 17.63 -9.72 25.20
CA HIS A 276 17.09 -8.40 24.83
C HIS A 276 17.23 -7.36 25.96
N MET A 277 17.73 -7.79 27.13
CA MET A 277 17.87 -6.89 28.28
C MET A 277 18.98 -5.88 28.06
N ALA A 278 18.67 -4.62 28.31
CA ALA A 278 19.64 -3.53 28.30
C ALA A 278 20.64 -3.66 29.47
N PRO A 279 21.90 -3.19 29.32
CA PRO A 279 22.94 -3.36 30.33
C PRO A 279 22.56 -2.78 31.70
N GLU A 280 21.87 -1.64 31.74
CA GLU A 280 21.41 -1.00 32.98
C GLU A 280 20.32 -1.78 33.71
N ILE A 281 19.53 -2.59 32.98
CA ILE A 281 18.54 -3.50 33.55
C ILE A 281 19.26 -4.73 34.15
N ILE A 282 20.26 -5.27 33.44
CA ILE A 282 21.09 -6.39 33.93
C ILE A 282 21.84 -6.01 35.21
N MET A 283 22.42 -4.79 35.26
CA MET A 283 23.13 -4.27 36.42
C MET A 283 22.22 -3.85 37.59
N GLY A 284 20.90 -3.86 37.41
CA GLY A 284 19.93 -3.47 38.44
C GLY A 284 19.86 -1.97 38.74
N VAL A 285 20.37 -1.12 37.84
CA VAL A 285 20.41 0.35 37.98
C VAL A 285 19.13 1.02 37.42
N GLY A 286 18.37 0.32 36.57
CA GLY A 286 17.14 0.83 35.97
C GLY A 286 15.95 0.92 36.95
N ARG A 287 15.75 2.09 37.57
CA ARG A 287 14.53 2.40 38.34
C ARG A 287 13.92 3.79 38.09
N LEU A 288 14.47 4.60 37.17
CA LEU A 288 13.80 5.83 36.71
C LEU A 288 13.01 5.55 35.43
N ALA A 289 11.84 6.18 35.29
CA ALA A 289 10.94 6.01 34.14
C ALA A 289 11.62 6.28 32.78
N ASP A 290 12.59 7.19 32.72
CA ASP A 290 13.36 7.47 31.50
C ASP A 290 14.21 6.28 31.07
N TYR A 291 14.78 5.53 32.02
CA TYR A 291 15.54 4.31 31.73
C TYR A 291 14.67 3.16 31.22
N ASP A 292 13.39 3.13 31.59
CA ASP A 292 12.45 2.10 31.12
C ASP A 292 12.21 2.25 29.60
N SER A 293 11.95 3.49 29.16
CA SER A 293 11.78 3.79 27.73
C SER A 293 13.06 3.59 26.92
N ALA A 294 14.23 3.93 27.48
CA ALA A 294 15.51 3.70 26.82
C ALA A 294 15.89 2.21 26.76
N ALA A 295 15.47 1.40 27.74
CA ALA A 295 15.63 -0.05 27.73
C ALA A 295 14.76 -0.70 26.65
N ASP A 296 13.53 -0.21 26.43
CA ASP A 296 12.69 -0.64 25.31
C ASP A 296 13.34 -0.35 23.95
N ILE A 297 14.02 0.80 23.79
CA ILE A 297 14.75 1.14 22.57
C ILE A 297 15.93 0.20 22.33
N TYR A 298 16.63 -0.19 23.39
CA TYR A 298 17.69 -1.21 23.30
C TYR A 298 17.12 -2.54 22.81
N ALA A 299 16.05 -3.03 23.44
CA ALA A 299 15.39 -4.26 23.05
C ALA A 299 14.91 -4.20 21.58
N LEU A 300 14.36 -3.05 21.16
CA LEU A 300 13.95 -2.81 19.78
C LEU A 300 15.14 -2.89 18.81
N GLY A 301 16.31 -2.34 19.16
CA GLY A 301 17.53 -2.46 18.35
C GLY A 301 17.97 -3.91 18.17
N ILE A 302 17.92 -4.72 19.23
CA ILE A 302 18.21 -6.16 19.17
C ILE A 302 17.18 -6.89 18.29
N THR A 303 15.89 -6.56 18.40
CA THR A 303 14.85 -7.13 17.54
C THR A 303 15.06 -6.76 16.06
N MET A 304 15.44 -5.52 15.75
CA MET A 304 15.77 -5.13 14.36
C MET A 304 16.95 -5.92 13.82
N TRP A 305 17.95 -6.22 14.65
CA TRP A 305 19.05 -7.11 14.26
C TRP A 305 18.56 -8.52 13.92
N GLU A 306 17.70 -9.13 14.75
CA GLU A 306 17.15 -10.46 14.47
C GLU A 306 16.38 -10.53 13.14
N ILE A 307 15.70 -9.43 12.76
CA ILE A 307 15.02 -9.32 11.47
C ILE A 307 16.03 -9.33 10.30
N LEU A 308 17.19 -8.71 10.49
CA LEU A 308 18.24 -8.63 9.47
C LEU A 308 19.05 -9.92 9.31
N TYR A 309 19.22 -10.67 10.41
CA TYR A 309 20.03 -11.89 10.47
C TYR A 309 19.18 -13.10 10.90
N PRO A 310 18.19 -13.52 10.09
CA PRO A 310 17.28 -14.59 10.48
C PRO A 310 18.03 -15.90 10.68
N GLY A 311 17.95 -16.45 11.90
CA GLY A 311 18.57 -17.73 12.25
C GLY A 311 20.04 -17.65 12.69
N GLU A 312 20.61 -16.46 12.81
CA GLU A 312 21.97 -16.27 13.33
C GLU A 312 21.97 -16.02 14.85
N GLU A 313 23.03 -16.47 15.54
CA GLU A 313 23.19 -16.27 16.98
C GLU A 313 23.85 -14.90 17.26
N LYS A 314 23.23 -14.13 18.17
CA LYS A 314 23.69 -12.78 18.56
C LYS A 314 25.09 -12.77 19.17
N TYR A 315 25.37 -13.78 20.00
CA TYR A 315 26.59 -13.92 20.79
C TYR A 315 27.10 -15.37 20.71
N PRO A 316 27.69 -15.79 19.57
CA PRO A 316 28.09 -17.19 19.37
C PRO A 316 29.11 -17.67 20.42
N GLU A 317 30.01 -16.80 20.87
CA GLU A 317 31.00 -17.10 21.92
C GLU A 317 30.35 -17.45 23.27
N ALA A 318 29.14 -16.96 23.53
CA ALA A 318 28.41 -17.23 24.77
C ALA A 318 27.73 -18.61 24.79
N HIS A 319 27.68 -19.33 23.66
CA HIS A 319 27.08 -20.66 23.53
C HIS A 319 25.68 -20.75 24.17
N SER A 320 24.86 -19.72 23.94
CA SER A 320 23.54 -19.52 24.52
C SER A 320 23.47 -19.50 26.07
N ASN A 321 24.60 -19.42 26.79
CA ASN A 321 24.60 -19.33 28.25
C ASN A 321 24.22 -17.92 28.73
N THR A 322 23.09 -17.83 29.44
CA THR A 322 22.54 -16.60 30.03
C THR A 322 23.56 -15.73 30.76
N PHE A 323 24.40 -16.33 31.61
CA PHE A 323 25.37 -15.57 32.41
C PHE A 323 26.51 -15.02 31.55
N LEU A 324 26.98 -15.79 30.56
CA LEU A 324 27.97 -15.30 29.60
C LEU A 324 27.39 -14.21 28.70
N ILE A 325 26.11 -14.31 28.29
CA ILE A 325 25.44 -13.26 27.53
C ILE A 325 25.38 -11.96 28.33
N PHE A 326 25.02 -12.03 29.62
CA PHE A 326 25.04 -10.85 30.50
C PHE A 326 26.42 -10.23 30.61
N ASP A 327 27.46 -11.04 30.86
CA ASP A 327 28.83 -10.55 30.96
C ASP A 327 29.30 -9.92 29.63
N THR A 328 28.96 -10.54 28.50
CA THR A 328 29.26 -10.05 27.15
C THR A 328 28.59 -8.69 26.88
N VAL A 329 27.30 -8.55 27.19
CA VAL A 329 26.53 -7.31 27.00
C VAL A 329 27.05 -6.19 27.90
N VAL A 330 27.32 -6.51 29.17
CA VAL A 330 27.87 -5.59 30.18
C VAL A 330 29.28 -5.12 29.79
N SER A 331 30.09 -6.01 29.23
CA SER A 331 31.43 -5.70 28.70
C SER A 331 31.41 -4.85 27.43
N GLY A 332 30.22 -4.51 26.92
CA GLY A 332 30.05 -3.62 25.77
C GLY A 332 30.03 -4.33 24.42
N CYS A 333 30.11 -5.67 24.38
CA CYS A 333 29.99 -6.40 23.13
C CYS A 333 28.56 -6.28 22.57
N ARG A 334 28.43 -6.23 21.24
CA ARG A 334 27.16 -6.09 20.53
C ARG A 334 27.11 -7.07 19.36
N PRO A 335 25.89 -7.42 18.87
CA PRO A 335 25.76 -8.28 17.70
C PRO A 335 26.48 -7.68 16.49
N HIS A 336 27.06 -8.55 15.67
CA HIS A 336 27.85 -8.13 14.53
C HIS A 336 26.96 -7.49 13.44
N LEU A 337 27.47 -6.49 12.73
CA LEU A 337 26.77 -5.87 11.60
C LEU A 337 27.57 -6.09 10.32
N ASN A 338 26.90 -6.58 9.28
CA ASN A 338 27.44 -6.70 7.94
C ASN A 338 27.85 -5.32 7.41
N PRO A 339 29.11 -5.13 6.96
CA PRO A 339 29.56 -3.86 6.39
C PRO A 339 28.80 -3.40 5.14
N ARG A 340 28.03 -4.30 4.50
CA ARG A 340 27.19 -3.99 3.33
C ARG A 340 25.81 -3.42 3.70
N LEU A 341 25.48 -3.35 4.99
CA LEU A 341 24.22 -2.76 5.44
C LEU A 341 24.18 -1.27 5.09
N HIS A 342 23.00 -0.72 4.83
CA HIS A 342 22.84 0.71 4.57
C HIS A 342 23.46 1.52 5.74
N PRO A 343 24.35 2.50 5.48
CA PRO A 343 25.10 3.18 6.55
C PRO A 343 24.23 3.78 7.65
N LYS A 344 23.12 4.44 7.25
CA LYS A 344 22.16 5.00 8.22
C LYS A 344 21.41 3.95 9.03
N LEU A 345 21.20 2.76 8.48
CA LEU A 345 20.58 1.65 9.22
C LEU A 345 21.58 1.06 10.23
N GLN A 346 22.85 1.00 9.87
CA GLN A 346 23.92 0.64 10.80
C GLN A 346 24.00 1.64 11.96
N GLU A 347 23.97 2.94 11.66
CA GLU A 347 23.95 4.02 12.66
C GLU A 347 22.71 3.98 13.56
N LEU A 348 21.53 3.68 12.99
CA LEU A 348 20.31 3.51 13.76
C LEU A 348 20.45 2.33 14.75
N LEU A 349 20.93 1.18 14.29
CA LEU A 349 21.14 0.02 15.17
C LEU A 349 22.15 0.34 16.28
N THR A 350 23.27 0.98 15.93
CA THR A 350 24.31 1.35 16.91
C THR A 350 23.86 2.37 17.94
N SER A 351 23.00 3.32 17.55
CA SER A 351 22.39 4.27 18.48
C SER A 351 21.33 3.63 19.37
N CYS A 352 20.50 2.71 18.84
CA CYS A 352 19.48 2.00 19.64
C CYS A 352 20.08 1.19 20.79
N TRP A 353 21.22 0.52 20.58
CA TRP A 353 21.87 -0.30 21.62
C TRP A 353 23.12 0.35 22.24
N HIS A 354 23.16 1.69 22.25
CA HIS A 354 24.24 2.45 22.87
C HIS A 354 24.39 2.12 24.37
N PRO A 355 25.63 2.02 24.91
CA PRO A 355 25.86 1.70 26.33
C PRO A 355 25.18 2.68 27.29
N ASP A 356 25.32 3.98 27.04
CA ASP A 356 24.63 5.04 27.77
C ASP A 356 23.15 5.14 27.31
N PRO A 357 22.16 4.89 28.19
CA PRO A 357 20.74 5.01 27.86
C PRO A 357 20.33 6.41 27.39
N ALA A 358 21.01 7.47 27.86
CA ALA A 358 20.68 8.85 27.50
C ALA A 358 21.04 9.20 26.03
N GLN A 359 21.93 8.41 25.41
CA GLN A 359 22.32 8.58 24.00
C GLN A 359 21.41 7.79 23.04
N ARG A 360 20.50 6.96 23.57
CA ARG A 360 19.59 6.19 22.74
C ARG A 360 18.50 7.11 22.18
N PRO A 361 18.11 6.94 20.90
CA PRO A 361 17.04 7.73 20.31
C PRO A 361 15.70 7.40 20.97
N SER A 362 14.81 8.38 21.08
CA SER A 362 13.41 8.14 21.40
C SER A 362 12.73 7.32 20.30
N ALA A 363 11.63 6.63 20.64
CA ALA A 363 10.85 5.88 19.66
C ALA A 363 10.39 6.74 18.47
N GLN A 364 10.10 8.03 18.70
CA GLN A 364 9.75 8.97 17.63
C GLN A 364 10.92 9.23 16.69
N GLN A 365 12.14 9.40 17.23
CA GLN A 365 13.36 9.56 16.43
C GLN A 365 13.68 8.29 15.64
N VAL A 366 13.50 7.10 16.24
CA VAL A 366 13.65 5.82 15.54
C VAL A 366 12.73 5.72 14.32
N VAL A 367 11.45 6.04 14.48
CA VAL A 367 10.48 6.05 13.37
C VAL A 367 10.93 7.02 12.27
N TYR A 368 11.29 8.26 12.65
CA TYR A 368 11.76 9.27 11.70
C TYR A 368 12.98 8.81 10.90
N MET A 369 13.98 8.23 11.57
CA MET A 369 15.18 7.70 10.90
C MET A 369 14.86 6.55 9.95
N LEU A 370 13.97 5.63 10.35
CA LEU A 370 13.52 4.54 9.48
C LEU A 370 12.79 5.04 8.23
N GLU A 371 11.95 6.07 8.37
CA GLU A 371 11.26 6.70 7.24
C GLU A 371 12.26 7.32 6.25
N GLN A 372 13.29 8.01 6.75
CA GLN A 372 14.37 8.57 5.92
C GLN A 372 15.18 7.49 5.20
N ILE A 373 15.55 6.41 5.89
CA ILE A 373 16.24 5.26 5.27
C ILE A 373 15.38 4.64 4.18
N GLN A 374 14.08 4.50 4.43
CA GLN A 374 13.14 3.95 3.45
C GLN A 374 13.03 4.84 2.20
N GLU A 375 13.01 6.16 2.38
CA GLU A 375 12.96 7.13 1.29
C GLU A 375 14.23 7.06 0.42
N GLU A 376 15.41 7.03 1.04
CA GLU A 376 16.69 6.91 0.32
C GLU A 376 16.82 5.58 -0.44
N ALA A 377 16.49 4.47 0.22
CA ALA A 377 16.48 3.16 -0.43
C ALA A 377 15.49 3.12 -1.61
N ALA A 378 14.35 3.80 -1.48
CA ALA A 378 13.37 3.89 -2.55
C ALA A 378 13.84 4.80 -3.71
N ALA A 379 14.58 5.87 -3.41
CA ALA A 379 15.14 6.78 -4.40
C ALA A 379 16.21 6.09 -5.27
N ILE A 380 17.09 5.28 -4.67
CA ILE A 380 18.08 4.47 -5.41
C ILE A 380 17.38 3.56 -6.41
N PHE A 381 16.34 2.83 -5.98
CA PHE A 381 15.55 2.00 -6.88
C PHE A 381 14.86 2.82 -7.99
N ALA A 382 14.41 4.04 -7.67
CA ALA A 382 13.77 4.91 -8.67
C ALA A 382 14.78 5.35 -9.74
N LEU A 383 16.03 5.62 -9.35
CA LEU A 383 17.11 5.94 -10.28
C LEU A 383 17.48 4.72 -11.14
N GLU A 384 17.60 3.53 -10.55
CA GLU A 384 17.82 2.29 -11.30
C GLU A 384 16.71 2.06 -12.35
N LEU A 385 15.45 2.32 -11.99
CA LEU A 385 14.33 2.22 -12.91
C LEU A 385 14.37 3.30 -14.01
N ILE A 386 14.83 4.51 -13.70
CA ILE A 386 14.99 5.58 -14.70
C ILE A 386 16.10 5.21 -15.70
N ASP A 387 17.21 4.64 -15.22
CA ASP A 387 18.29 4.18 -16.08
C ASP A 387 17.82 3.05 -17.01
N GLU A 388 17.10 2.06 -16.50
CA GLU A 388 16.49 0.98 -17.32
C GLU A 388 15.54 1.55 -18.39
N LEU A 389 14.70 2.53 -18.03
CA LEU A 389 13.78 3.17 -18.98
C LEU A 389 14.51 4.05 -20.01
N GLN A 390 15.61 4.70 -19.61
CA GLN A 390 16.45 5.47 -20.54
C GLN A 390 17.17 4.56 -21.54
N GLU A 391 17.64 3.40 -21.10
CA GLU A 391 18.24 2.39 -21.98
C GLU A 391 17.22 1.88 -23.01
N GLU A 392 16.00 1.52 -22.60
CA GLU A 392 14.93 1.13 -23.53
C GLU A 392 14.61 2.24 -24.54
N MET A 393 14.46 3.49 -24.08
CA MET A 393 14.22 4.63 -24.97
C MET A 393 15.39 4.91 -25.93
N MET A 394 16.63 4.63 -25.52
CA MET A 394 17.81 4.78 -26.39
C MET A 394 17.84 3.69 -27.46
N LEU A 395 17.47 2.46 -27.11
CA LEU A 395 17.37 1.34 -28.05
C LEU A 395 16.28 1.57 -29.10
N ASP A 396 15.13 2.13 -28.71
CA ASP A 396 14.07 2.51 -29.67
C ASP A 396 14.54 3.59 -30.63
N LYS A 397 15.25 4.62 -30.14
CA LYS A 397 15.83 5.65 -31.01
C LYS A 397 16.85 5.08 -32.00
N LEU A 398 17.70 4.15 -31.55
CA LEU A 398 18.69 3.49 -32.42
C LEU A 398 18.00 2.58 -33.45
N ALA A 399 16.92 1.89 -33.07
CA ALA A 399 16.12 1.08 -33.99
C ALA A 399 15.48 1.95 -35.08
N ASP A 400 14.91 3.11 -34.71
CA ASP A 400 14.35 4.07 -35.66
C ASP A 400 15.41 4.65 -36.61
N GLU A 401 16.61 4.99 -36.10
CA GLU A 401 17.72 5.49 -36.91
C GLU A 401 18.24 4.41 -37.90
N PHE A 402 18.29 3.16 -37.46
CA PHE A 402 18.70 2.03 -38.31
C PHE A 402 17.67 1.76 -39.41
N VAL A 403 16.37 1.83 -39.10
CA VAL A 403 15.27 1.68 -40.08
C VAL A 403 15.28 2.84 -41.08
N LEU A 404 15.55 4.07 -40.65
CA LEU A 404 15.73 5.24 -41.51
C LEU A 404 16.94 5.09 -42.44
N SER A 405 18.06 4.58 -41.93
CA SER A 405 19.27 4.31 -42.72
C SER A 405 19.03 3.22 -43.78
N ASP A 406 18.35 2.13 -43.43
CA ASP A 406 18.01 1.04 -44.36
C ASP A 406 16.98 1.49 -45.42
N GLY A 407 16.03 2.35 -45.03
CA GLY A 407 15.09 3.00 -45.94
C GLY A 407 15.77 3.95 -46.92
N LEU A 408 16.78 4.71 -46.47
CA LEU A 408 17.61 5.58 -47.30
C LEU A 408 18.51 4.78 -48.25
N ALA A 409 19.14 3.70 -47.78
CA ALA A 409 19.95 2.82 -48.63
C ALA A 409 19.14 2.19 -49.79
N LYS A 410 17.88 1.83 -49.53
CA LYS A 410 16.94 1.32 -50.56
C LYS A 410 16.43 2.40 -51.51
N THR A 411 16.23 3.64 -51.05
CA THR A 411 15.76 4.75 -51.90
C THR A 411 16.86 5.38 -52.76
N PHE A 412 18.12 5.34 -52.30
CA PHE A 412 19.27 5.82 -53.08
C PHE A 412 19.95 4.75 -53.95
N GLY A 413 19.44 3.52 -53.99
CA GLY A 413 19.88 2.50 -54.95
C GLY A 413 21.34 2.08 -54.81
N LEU A 414 21.93 2.20 -53.61
CA LEU A 414 23.27 1.66 -53.32
C LEU A 414 23.17 0.15 -53.07
N GLY A 415 22.70 -0.59 -54.07
CA GLY A 415 22.94 -2.02 -54.17
C GLY A 415 24.40 -2.21 -54.56
N THR A 416 25.17 -2.88 -53.71
CA THR A 416 26.51 -3.36 -54.04
C THR A 416 26.42 -4.23 -55.29
N SER A 417 26.91 -3.70 -56.42
CA SER A 417 27.16 -4.46 -57.63
C SER A 417 28.39 -5.33 -57.42
N SER A 418 28.19 -6.65 -57.43
CA SER A 418 29.20 -7.60 -57.92
C SER A 418 29.40 -7.44 -59.41
#